data_AF-A0A7G9WF94-F1
#
_entry.id   AF-A0A7G9WF94-F1
#
_cell.length_a   1.000
_cell.length_b   1.000
_cell.length_c   1.000
_cell.angle_alpha   90.00
_cell.angle_beta   90.00
_cell.angle_gamma   90.00
#
_symmetry.space_group_name_H-M   'P 1'
#
loop_
_entity.id
_entity.type
_entity.pdbx_description
1 polymer ?
#
loop_
_entity_poly.entity_id
_entity_poly.type
_entity_poly.pdbx_seq_one_letter_code
_entity_poly.pdbx_strand_id
1 'polypeptide(L)'
;MKIEPKGTPIFRNLIADYLDISQDAAKLDIHLMNVFEEIDESPKAKTVSKHYTADKSTSNITTGYEPEFSLKGDRYKDNAVTDFITKIGEEELLGITANYYRVSLYKPIADKPNTYYARKFVVEFAVDKLSGKGGEIASVEANMNSQGDVVVGEFNTETLQFTAKDDTAPTLGSLTVTSTAGTSIGDTKITVSPAKASGNSYRYQTVASVALPAYGADCSALTAWDGSTDITAVTGNKILVVETNSTNKAVAAGITTVTSKAA
;
A
#
# COMPACT_ATOMS: atom_id res chain seq x y z
N MET A 1 -36.81 -16.01 -3.47
CA MET A 1 -35.82 -14.95 -3.23
C MET A 1 -34.81 -15.49 -2.24
N LYS A 2 -33.52 -15.59 -2.60
CA LYS A 2 -32.48 -15.94 -1.65
C LYS A 2 -32.37 -14.78 -0.66
N ILE A 3 -32.78 -14.99 0.60
CA ILE A 3 -32.70 -13.96 1.62
C ILE A 3 -31.24 -13.94 2.10
N GLU A 4 -30.53 -12.87 1.78
CA GLU A 4 -29.16 -12.67 2.27
C GLU A 4 -29.20 -11.91 3.61
N PRO A 5 -28.38 -12.31 4.60
CA PRO A 5 -28.34 -11.65 5.89
C PRO A 5 -27.78 -10.23 5.74
N LYS A 6 -28.31 -9.26 6.50
CA LYS A 6 -27.92 -7.84 6.43
C LYS A 6 -26.46 -7.55 6.82
N GLY A 7 -25.79 -8.47 7.52
CA GLY A 7 -24.43 -8.28 8.05
C GLY A 7 -24.37 -7.45 9.34
N THR A 8 -23.16 -7.24 9.86
CA THR A 8 -22.90 -6.45 11.07
C THR A 8 -22.79 -4.96 10.72
N PRO A 9 -23.52 -4.05 11.38
CA PRO A 9 -23.43 -2.61 11.12
C PRO A 9 -22.09 -2.02 11.59
N ILE A 10 -21.62 -0.99 10.90
CA ILE A 10 -20.46 -0.18 11.29
C ILE A 10 -20.99 1.11 11.90
N PHE A 11 -20.58 1.40 13.13
CA PHE A 11 -20.94 2.62 13.85
C PHE A 11 -19.84 3.68 13.71
N ARG A 12 -20.20 4.96 13.86
CA ARG A 12 -19.27 6.11 13.74
C ARG A 12 -18.06 6.01 14.67
N ASN A 13 -18.23 5.44 15.86
CA ASN A 13 -17.15 5.24 16.83
C ASN A 13 -16.16 4.12 16.45
N LEU A 14 -16.44 3.33 15.40
CA LEU A 14 -15.49 2.37 14.82
C LEU A 14 -14.63 2.99 13.70
N ILE A 15 -14.79 4.28 13.46
CA ILE A 15 -13.97 5.08 12.56
C ILE A 15 -13.29 6.13 13.44
N ALA A 16 -11.98 6.03 13.59
CA ALA A 16 -11.20 6.97 14.38
C ALA A 16 -10.48 7.94 13.44
N ASP A 17 -10.60 9.22 13.74
CA ASP A 17 -10.02 10.30 12.93
C ASP A 17 -8.93 10.99 13.75
N TYR A 18 -7.72 11.07 13.19
CA TYR A 18 -6.57 11.71 13.83
C TYR A 18 -6.04 12.84 12.97
N LEU A 19 -5.55 13.88 13.62
CA LEU A 19 -4.97 15.05 12.97
C LEU A 19 -3.57 15.36 13.52
N ASP A 20 -2.62 15.58 12.62
CA ASP A 20 -1.26 16.04 12.93
C ASP A 20 -1.19 17.56 12.91
N ILE A 21 -1.07 18.20 14.07
CA ILE A 21 -1.10 19.66 14.23
C ILE A 21 0.30 20.29 14.33
N SER A 22 1.36 19.48 14.20
CA SER A 22 2.75 19.89 14.44
C SER A 22 3.24 21.03 13.54
N GLN A 23 2.68 21.14 12.33
CA GLN A 23 3.16 22.03 11.26
C GLN A 23 4.66 21.87 10.92
N ASP A 24 5.31 20.81 11.42
CA ASP A 24 6.73 20.53 11.31
C ASP A 24 6.90 19.07 10.87
N ALA A 25 7.36 18.85 9.64
CA ALA A 25 7.54 17.51 9.10
C ALA A 25 8.55 16.65 9.90
N ALA A 26 9.39 17.26 10.75
CA ALA A 26 10.36 16.55 11.59
C ALA A 26 9.79 16.12 12.95
N LYS A 27 8.59 16.57 13.34
CA LYS A 27 7.95 16.27 14.63
C LYS A 27 6.49 15.95 14.41
N LEU A 28 6.05 14.75 14.76
CA LEU A 28 4.63 14.43 14.72
C LEU A 28 3.95 14.92 16.00
N ASP A 29 2.83 15.60 15.87
CA ASP A 29 1.96 15.99 16.98
C ASP A 29 0.52 15.57 16.65
N ILE A 30 0.25 14.28 16.80
CA ILE A 30 -0.97 13.65 16.33
C ILE A 30 -1.98 13.52 17.48
N HIS A 31 -3.21 13.96 17.24
CA HIS A 31 -4.29 13.94 18.23
C HIS A 31 -5.54 13.28 17.67
N LEU A 32 -6.28 12.58 18.53
CA LEU A 32 -7.59 12.04 18.21
C LEU A 32 -8.64 13.16 18.14
N MET A 33 -9.44 13.18 17.08
CA MET A 33 -10.52 14.14 16.87
C MET A 33 -11.79 13.69 17.63
N ASN A 34 -11.81 13.84 18.96
CA ASN A 34 -12.82 13.23 19.84
C ASN A 34 -13.97 14.15 20.29
N VAL A 35 -13.93 15.43 19.95
CA VAL A 35 -14.93 16.45 20.36
C VAL A 35 -15.83 16.90 19.21
N PHE A 36 -15.84 16.13 18.12
CA PHE A 36 -16.65 16.39 16.93
C PHE A 36 -17.89 15.51 16.93
N GLU A 37 -19.05 16.14 16.72
CA GLU A 37 -20.33 15.45 16.53
C GLU A 37 -20.36 14.79 15.14
N GLU A 38 -19.75 15.46 14.15
CA GLU A 38 -19.75 15.06 12.75
C GLU A 38 -18.34 15.23 12.17
N ILE A 39 -17.89 14.22 11.43
CA ILE A 39 -16.73 14.30 10.51
C ILE A 39 -17.07 13.43 9.31
N ASP A 40 -17.79 14.01 8.36
CA ASP A 40 -18.27 13.30 7.18
C ASP A 40 -17.18 13.26 6.11
N GLU A 41 -17.28 12.32 5.16
CA GLU A 41 -16.42 12.27 3.98
C GLU A 41 -17.29 12.29 2.74
N SER A 42 -17.01 13.27 1.89
CA SER A 42 -17.64 13.43 0.58
C SER A 42 -16.56 13.20 -0.48
N PRO A 43 -16.46 12.00 -1.08
CA PRO A 43 -15.41 11.69 -2.05
C PRO A 43 -15.45 12.51 -3.36
N LYS A 44 -16.59 13.15 -3.67
CA LYS A 44 -16.85 13.99 -4.85
C LYS A 44 -16.19 13.49 -6.14
N ALA A 45 -16.71 12.40 -6.70
CA ALA A 45 -16.25 11.86 -7.97
C ALA A 45 -16.30 12.91 -9.09
N LYS A 46 -15.23 13.00 -9.88
CA LYS A 46 -15.15 13.81 -11.09
C LYS A 46 -15.40 12.95 -12.31
N THR A 47 -16.26 13.42 -13.20
CA THR A 47 -16.63 12.68 -14.40
C THR A 47 -16.43 13.52 -15.66
N VAL A 48 -15.99 12.88 -16.74
CA VAL A 48 -16.03 13.44 -18.09
C VAL A 48 -17.09 12.71 -18.91
N SER A 49 -17.93 13.48 -19.58
CA SER A 49 -18.89 12.96 -20.54
C SER A 49 -18.28 12.95 -21.94
N LYS A 50 -18.35 11.81 -22.63
CA LYS A 50 -17.90 11.63 -24.01
C LYS A 50 -19.02 11.05 -24.85
N HIS A 51 -19.26 11.64 -26.02
CA HIS A 51 -20.18 11.10 -27.03
C HIS A 51 -19.33 10.48 -28.14
N TYR A 52 -19.32 9.15 -28.21
CA TYR A 52 -18.52 8.41 -29.18
C TYR A 52 -19.31 8.23 -30.48
N THR A 53 -18.62 8.26 -31.62
CA THR A 53 -19.25 8.22 -32.95
C THR A 53 -20.04 6.94 -33.23
N ALA A 54 -19.72 5.84 -32.55
CA ALA A 54 -20.43 4.57 -32.64
C ALA A 54 -21.64 4.48 -31.69
N ASP A 55 -21.72 5.37 -30.69
CA ASP A 55 -22.72 5.31 -29.64
C ASP A 55 -23.79 6.37 -29.85
N LYS A 56 -25.05 5.95 -29.77
CA LYS A 56 -26.17 6.90 -29.76
C LYS A 56 -26.23 7.69 -28.45
N SER A 57 -25.73 7.11 -27.36
CA SER A 57 -25.81 7.66 -26.00
C SER A 57 -24.45 8.18 -25.50
N THR A 58 -24.47 9.16 -24.61
CA THR A 58 -23.25 9.68 -23.96
C THR A 58 -22.71 8.70 -22.92
N SER A 59 -21.40 8.48 -22.95
CA SER A 59 -20.66 7.71 -21.94
C SER A 59 -20.10 8.65 -20.87
N ASN A 60 -20.30 8.31 -19.58
CA ASN A 60 -19.71 9.02 -18.45
C ASN A 60 -18.57 8.21 -17.87
N ILE A 61 -17.38 8.81 -17.78
CA ILE A 61 -16.17 8.17 -17.27
C ILE A 61 -15.76 8.91 -15.99
N THR A 62 -15.59 8.18 -14.89
CA THR A 62 -15.02 8.74 -13.66
C THR A 62 -13.51 8.92 -13.84
N THR A 63 -13.03 10.15 -13.70
CA THR A 63 -11.64 10.53 -13.96
C THR A 63 -10.83 10.79 -12.68
N GLY A 64 -11.50 10.92 -11.54
CA GLY A 64 -10.85 11.17 -10.27
C GLY A 64 -11.83 11.42 -9.14
N TYR A 65 -11.31 11.82 -7.99
CA TYR A 65 -12.05 12.15 -6.78
C TYR A 65 -11.49 13.46 -6.20
N GLU A 66 -12.34 14.24 -5.54
CA GLU A 66 -11.96 15.45 -4.81
C GLU A 66 -12.50 15.36 -3.37
N PRO A 67 -11.93 14.49 -2.53
CA PRO A 67 -12.48 14.25 -1.20
C PRO A 67 -12.46 15.51 -0.34
N GLU A 68 -13.57 15.77 0.34
CA GLU A 68 -13.65 16.76 1.41
C GLU A 68 -14.20 16.13 2.69
N PHE A 69 -13.87 16.72 3.83
CA PHE A 69 -14.34 16.28 5.13
C PHE A 69 -14.94 17.44 5.91
N SER A 70 -16.26 17.55 5.89
CA SER A 70 -17.00 18.52 6.70
C SER A 70 -17.04 18.06 8.15
N LEU A 71 -16.70 18.96 9.06
CA LEU A 71 -16.69 18.70 10.50
C LEU A 71 -17.54 19.73 11.26
N LYS A 72 -18.16 19.24 12.33
CA LYS A 72 -18.88 20.05 13.31
C LYS A 72 -18.55 19.54 14.70
N GLY A 73 -18.09 20.42 15.56
CA GLY A 73 -17.69 20.04 16.91
C GLY A 73 -17.76 21.17 17.92
N ASP A 74 -17.69 20.76 19.17
CA ASP A 74 -17.61 21.64 20.32
C ASP A 74 -16.16 22.09 20.53
N ARG A 75 -15.97 23.36 20.87
CA ARG A 75 -14.67 23.94 21.22
C ARG A 75 -14.41 23.72 22.70
N TYR A 76 -13.24 23.15 22.99
CA TYR A 76 -12.76 22.99 24.36
C TYR A 76 -11.42 23.69 24.50
N LYS A 77 -11.26 24.47 25.58
CA LYS A 77 -10.03 25.23 25.87
C LYS A 77 -8.76 24.36 25.96
N ASP A 78 -8.93 23.08 26.31
CA ASP A 78 -7.82 22.14 26.53
C ASP A 78 -7.76 21.07 25.41
N ASN A 79 -8.41 21.29 24.27
CA ASN A 79 -8.35 20.40 23.12
C ASN A 79 -7.54 21.04 21.98
N ALA A 80 -6.34 20.50 21.76
CA ALA A 80 -5.37 21.03 20.82
C ALA A 80 -5.85 21.01 19.35
N VAL A 81 -6.69 20.05 18.96
CA VAL A 81 -7.24 19.98 17.60
C VAL A 81 -8.21 21.14 17.36
N THR A 82 -9.15 21.37 18.28
CA THR A 82 -10.10 22.48 18.12
C THR A 82 -9.43 23.84 18.24
N ASP A 83 -8.41 23.98 19.09
CA ASP A 83 -7.62 25.20 19.20
C ASP A 83 -6.87 25.48 17.89
N PHE A 84 -6.21 24.47 17.32
CA PHE A 84 -5.54 24.55 16.02
C PHE A 84 -6.48 24.99 14.89
N ILE A 85 -7.63 24.32 14.72
CA ILE A 85 -8.60 24.65 13.66
C ILE A 85 -9.20 26.04 13.90
N THR A 86 -9.54 26.37 15.15
CA THR A 86 -10.14 27.67 15.46
C THR A 86 -9.15 28.80 15.18
N LYS A 87 -7.88 28.64 15.54
CA LYS A 87 -6.83 29.64 15.26
C LYS A 87 -6.73 29.95 13.77
N ILE A 88 -6.83 28.95 12.89
CA ILE A 88 -6.84 29.16 11.44
C ILE A 88 -7.97 30.12 11.04
N GLY A 89 -9.16 29.93 11.59
CA GLY A 89 -10.32 30.80 11.31
C GLY A 89 -10.24 32.17 11.97
N GLU A 90 -9.83 32.24 13.24
CA GLU A 90 -9.74 33.51 14.00
C GLU A 90 -8.65 34.45 13.47
N GLU A 91 -7.53 33.89 13.00
CA GLU A 91 -6.40 34.66 12.44
C GLU A 91 -6.43 34.72 10.90
N GLU A 92 -7.48 34.19 10.26
CA GLU A 92 -7.64 34.14 8.79
C GLU A 92 -6.41 33.57 8.07
N LEU A 93 -5.79 32.53 8.64
CA LEU A 93 -4.59 31.90 8.09
C LEU A 93 -4.92 31.15 6.79
N LEU A 94 -4.04 31.26 5.80
CA LEU A 94 -4.22 30.65 4.47
C LEU A 94 -3.14 29.59 4.20
N GLY A 95 -3.50 28.56 3.43
CA GLY A 95 -2.56 27.52 2.99
C GLY A 95 -2.05 26.61 4.11
N ILE A 96 -2.72 26.61 5.27
CA ILE A 96 -2.39 25.72 6.38
C ILE A 96 -2.82 24.31 6.01
N THR A 97 -1.85 23.40 5.96
CA THR A 97 -2.07 21.99 5.64
C THR A 97 -1.70 21.09 6.81
N ALA A 98 -2.35 19.94 6.93
CA ALA A 98 -2.08 18.95 7.96
C ALA A 98 -2.23 17.53 7.43
N ASN A 99 -1.54 16.58 8.06
CA ASN A 99 -1.79 15.16 7.81
C ASN A 99 -3.04 14.74 8.58
N TYR A 100 -3.99 14.14 7.87
CA TYR A 100 -5.23 13.62 8.40
C TYR A 100 -5.30 12.10 8.19
N TYR A 101 -5.59 11.36 9.26
CA TYR A 101 -5.64 9.90 9.24
C TYR A 101 -7.03 9.41 9.60
N ARG A 102 -7.66 8.70 8.68
CA ARG A 102 -8.93 8.01 8.92
C ARG A 102 -8.69 6.52 9.10
N VAL A 103 -8.91 6.03 10.32
CA VAL A 103 -8.57 4.68 10.78
C VAL A 103 -9.85 3.86 10.97
N SER A 104 -9.91 2.69 10.32
CA SER A 104 -11.04 1.78 10.41
C SER A 104 -10.81 0.75 11.52
N LEU A 105 -11.30 1.01 12.73
CA LEU A 105 -11.10 0.11 13.90
C LEU A 105 -11.74 -1.27 13.71
N TYR A 106 -12.73 -1.37 12.82
CA TYR A 106 -13.35 -2.64 12.44
C TYR A 106 -12.52 -3.47 11.45
N LYS A 107 -11.32 -3.00 11.06
CA LYS A 107 -10.37 -3.70 10.17
C LYS A 107 -8.97 -3.80 10.83
N PRO A 108 -8.80 -4.62 11.88
CA PRO A 108 -7.51 -4.85 12.50
C PRO A 108 -6.54 -5.56 11.53
N ILE A 109 -5.24 -5.28 11.66
CA ILE A 109 -4.18 -5.99 10.95
C ILE A 109 -3.76 -7.21 11.78
N ALA A 110 -3.77 -8.38 11.15
CA ALA A 110 -3.34 -9.62 11.80
C ALA A 110 -1.90 -9.50 12.33
N ASP A 111 -1.65 -10.08 13.50
CA ASP A 111 -0.33 -10.15 14.14
C ASP A 111 0.32 -8.79 14.49
N LYS A 112 -0.43 -7.68 14.39
CA LYS A 112 0.01 -6.34 14.80
C LYS A 112 -0.98 -5.74 15.81
N PRO A 113 -0.68 -5.76 17.12
CA PRO A 113 -1.58 -5.22 18.13
C PRO A 113 -1.80 -3.72 17.92
N ASN A 114 -3.02 -3.25 18.17
CA ASN A 114 -3.43 -1.84 18.03
C ASN A 114 -3.24 -1.24 16.63
N THR A 115 -3.02 -2.07 15.60
CA THR A 115 -2.80 -1.63 14.22
C THR A 115 -4.02 -1.96 13.35
N TYR A 116 -4.47 -0.97 12.58
CA TYR A 116 -5.69 -1.06 11.78
C TYR A 116 -5.49 -0.50 10.38
N TYR A 117 -6.34 -0.90 9.44
CA TYR A 117 -6.41 -0.27 8.12
C TYR A 117 -6.68 1.22 8.24
N ALA A 118 -5.88 2.03 7.56
CA ALA A 118 -5.98 3.49 7.59
C ALA A 118 -5.75 4.12 6.22
N ARG A 119 -6.30 5.31 6.05
CA ARG A 119 -6.05 6.19 4.90
C ARG A 119 -5.49 7.50 5.42
N LYS A 120 -4.37 7.92 4.84
CA LYS A 120 -3.74 9.21 5.09
C LYS A 120 -4.10 10.17 3.95
N PHE A 121 -4.53 11.36 4.33
CA PHE A 121 -4.79 12.49 3.45
C PHE A 121 -3.91 13.65 3.89
N VAL A 122 -3.52 14.51 2.96
CA VAL A 122 -3.07 15.86 3.30
C VAL A 122 -4.29 16.74 3.13
N VAL A 123 -4.65 17.55 4.13
CA VAL A 123 -5.84 18.39 4.08
C VAL A 123 -5.51 19.85 4.34
N GLU A 124 -6.24 20.73 3.66
CA GLU A 124 -6.26 22.17 3.92
C GLU A 124 -7.59 22.56 4.58
N PHE A 125 -7.56 23.55 5.47
CA PHE A 125 -8.72 23.93 6.28
C PHE A 125 -9.45 25.15 5.70
N ALA A 126 -10.78 25.05 5.62
CA ALA A 126 -11.68 26.17 5.42
C ALA A 126 -12.62 26.24 6.62
N VAL A 127 -12.45 27.25 7.49
CA VAL A 127 -13.31 27.41 8.67
C VAL A 127 -14.55 28.20 8.25
N ASP A 128 -15.71 27.53 8.26
CA ASP A 128 -16.97 28.10 7.78
C ASP A 128 -17.62 28.99 8.84
N LYS A 129 -17.58 28.55 10.10
CA LYS A 129 -18.31 29.23 11.18
C LYS A 129 -17.75 28.90 12.56
N LEU A 130 -17.54 29.96 13.34
CA LEU A 130 -17.34 29.91 14.79
C LEU A 130 -18.60 30.45 15.45
N SER A 131 -19.22 29.69 16.35
CA SER A 131 -20.48 30.11 16.97
C SER A 131 -20.60 29.74 18.45
N GLY A 132 -21.62 30.26 19.12
CA GLY A 132 -21.91 29.97 20.52
C GLY A 132 -22.98 30.92 21.04
N LYS A 133 -24.09 30.38 21.55
CA LYS A 133 -25.12 31.18 22.22
C LYS A 133 -24.82 31.31 23.71
N GLY A 134 -25.40 32.31 24.36
CA GLY A 134 -25.30 32.44 25.82
C GLY A 134 -25.80 31.17 26.52
N GLY A 135 -24.90 30.50 27.24
CA GLY A 135 -25.19 29.26 27.97
C GLY A 135 -24.94 27.95 27.20
N GLU A 136 -24.55 28.00 25.93
CA GLU A 136 -24.16 26.83 25.11
C GLU A 136 -22.62 26.76 25.00
N ILE A 137 -22.08 25.57 24.68
CA ILE A 137 -20.66 25.41 24.35
C ILE A 137 -20.41 26.10 23.00
N ALA A 138 -19.27 26.80 22.87
CA ALA A 138 -18.87 27.37 21.59
C ALA A 138 -18.57 26.25 20.60
N SER A 139 -18.94 26.41 19.33
CA SER A 139 -18.76 25.41 18.28
C SER A 139 -17.86 25.90 17.16
N VAL A 140 -17.31 24.94 16.42
CA VAL A 140 -16.60 25.14 15.17
C VAL A 140 -17.23 24.25 14.09
N GLU A 141 -17.55 24.88 12.95
CA GLU A 141 -17.92 24.22 11.70
C GLU A 141 -16.83 24.56 10.67
N ALA A 142 -16.26 23.54 10.05
CA ALA A 142 -15.18 23.70 9.08
C ALA A 142 -15.21 22.57 8.05
N ASN A 143 -14.53 22.78 6.93
CA ASN A 143 -14.28 21.78 5.91
C ASN A 143 -12.78 21.53 5.76
N MET A 144 -12.39 20.26 5.69
CA MET A 144 -11.02 19.83 5.38
C MET A 144 -10.98 19.35 3.92
N ASN A 145 -10.34 20.12 3.05
CA ASN A 145 -10.23 19.83 1.62
C ASN A 145 -8.97 18.99 1.35
N SER A 146 -9.12 17.81 0.75
CA SER A 146 -7.98 16.94 0.46
C SER A 146 -7.08 17.53 -0.63
N GLN A 147 -5.77 17.45 -0.40
CA GLN A 147 -4.70 17.85 -1.30
C GLN A 147 -3.88 16.62 -1.69
N GLY A 148 -3.69 16.42 -2.99
CA GLY A 148 -2.96 15.26 -3.53
C GLY A 148 -3.68 13.92 -3.36
N ASP A 149 -2.92 12.84 -3.60
CA ASP A 149 -3.44 11.48 -3.58
C ASP A 149 -3.55 10.91 -2.17
N VAL A 150 -4.59 10.11 -1.94
CA VAL A 150 -4.75 9.35 -0.71
C VAL A 150 -3.66 8.27 -0.61
N VAL A 151 -3.00 8.18 0.55
CA VAL A 151 -2.06 7.10 0.84
C VAL A 151 -2.76 6.06 1.71
N VAL A 152 -2.89 4.85 1.17
CA VAL A 152 -3.47 3.71 1.91
C VAL A 152 -2.39 3.04 2.73
N GLY A 153 -2.70 2.66 3.97
CA GLY A 153 -1.73 2.02 4.84
C GLY A 153 -2.36 1.41 6.08
N GLU A 154 -1.53 1.32 7.12
CA GLU A 154 -1.90 0.88 8.46
C GLU A 154 -1.54 1.96 9.48
N PHE A 155 -2.31 2.06 10.56
CA PHE A 155 -2.10 3.02 11.62
C PHE A 155 -2.18 2.32 12.98
N ASN A 156 -1.18 2.56 13.82
CA ASN A 156 -1.16 2.07 15.20
C ASN A 156 -1.75 3.13 16.15
N THR A 157 -2.85 2.80 16.84
CA THR A 157 -3.58 3.75 17.69
C THR A 157 -2.92 4.02 19.04
N GLU A 158 -1.87 3.28 19.40
CA GLU A 158 -1.12 3.47 20.64
C GLU A 158 0.15 4.30 20.39
N THR A 159 0.91 3.95 19.35
CA THR A 159 2.14 4.67 18.98
C THR A 159 1.89 5.87 18.08
N LEU A 160 0.65 6.02 17.57
CA LEU A 160 0.24 7.05 16.60
C LEU A 160 1.08 7.05 15.32
N GLN A 161 1.56 5.87 14.94
CA GLN A 161 2.41 5.69 13.77
C GLN A 161 1.59 5.24 12.56
N PHE A 162 1.73 5.96 11.45
CA PHE A 162 1.25 5.53 10.14
C PHE A 162 2.36 4.83 9.36
N THR A 163 2.04 3.68 8.76
CA THR A 163 2.90 2.99 7.81
C THR A 163 2.14 2.87 6.49
N ALA A 164 2.66 3.52 5.44
CA ALA A 164 2.10 3.38 4.11
C ALA A 164 2.13 1.90 3.71
N LYS A 165 1.10 1.44 3.04
CA LYS A 165 1.15 0.12 2.43
C LYS A 165 2.26 0.16 1.39
N ASP A 166 3.24 -0.72 1.51
CA ASP A 166 4.23 -0.91 0.48
C ASP A 166 3.49 -1.28 -0.81
N ASP A 167 3.48 -0.36 -1.78
CA ASP A 167 3.01 -0.60 -3.15
C ASP A 167 4.13 -1.21 -4.01
N THR A 168 5.16 -1.76 -3.37
CA THR A 168 6.11 -2.61 -4.07
C THR A 168 5.41 -3.93 -4.35
N ALA A 169 5.00 -4.11 -5.61
CA ALA A 169 4.80 -5.45 -6.13
C ALA A 169 6.00 -6.29 -5.68
N PRO A 170 5.78 -7.48 -5.10
CA PRO A 170 6.87 -8.30 -4.58
C PRO A 170 7.97 -8.44 -5.64
N THR A 171 9.21 -8.17 -5.25
CA THR A 171 10.36 -8.16 -6.16
C THR A 171 10.98 -9.54 -6.22
N LEU A 172 11.60 -9.86 -7.36
CA LEU A 172 12.26 -11.15 -7.54
C LEU A 172 13.49 -11.20 -6.62
N GLY A 173 13.57 -12.21 -5.76
CA GLY A 173 14.76 -12.47 -4.97
C GLY A 173 15.98 -12.76 -5.85
N SER A 174 17.17 -12.45 -5.33
CA SER A 174 18.43 -12.69 -6.04
C SER A 174 19.05 -14.02 -5.60
N LEU A 175 19.38 -14.87 -6.56
CA LEU A 175 20.17 -16.08 -6.35
C LEU A 175 21.57 -15.91 -6.92
N THR A 176 22.58 -16.24 -6.13
CA THR A 176 23.94 -16.48 -6.60
C THR A 176 24.01 -17.89 -7.16
N VAL A 177 24.16 -18.00 -8.48
CA VAL A 177 24.30 -19.29 -9.19
C VAL A 177 25.75 -19.44 -9.64
N THR A 178 26.41 -20.52 -9.24
CA THR A 178 27.77 -20.84 -9.71
C THR A 178 27.74 -22.08 -10.58
N SER A 179 28.57 -22.10 -11.62
CA SER A 179 28.72 -23.26 -12.50
C SER A 179 30.17 -23.69 -12.56
N THR A 180 30.43 -24.97 -12.27
CA THR A 180 31.76 -25.58 -12.27
C THR A 180 31.73 -26.91 -13.02
N ALA A 181 32.88 -27.47 -13.37
CA ALA A 181 32.95 -28.75 -14.09
C ALA A 181 32.20 -29.85 -13.31
N GLY A 182 31.27 -30.53 -14.00
CA GLY A 182 30.50 -31.64 -13.44
C GLY A 182 31.27 -32.96 -13.39
N THR A 183 30.55 -34.04 -13.16
CA THR A 183 31.10 -35.39 -12.98
C THR A 183 31.44 -36.04 -14.32
N SER A 184 30.52 -36.00 -15.29
CA SER A 184 30.73 -36.54 -16.65
C SER A 184 31.18 -35.45 -17.61
N ILE A 185 31.83 -35.83 -18.71
CA ILE A 185 32.16 -34.91 -19.80
C ILE A 185 30.86 -34.28 -20.33
N GLY A 186 30.85 -32.96 -20.48
CA GLY A 186 29.67 -32.19 -20.91
C GLY A 186 28.72 -31.77 -19.79
N ASP A 187 28.94 -32.22 -18.55
CA ASP A 187 28.12 -31.84 -17.40
C ASP A 187 28.71 -30.64 -16.65
N THR A 188 27.84 -29.85 -16.03
CA THR A 188 28.19 -28.80 -15.07
C THR A 188 27.54 -29.05 -13.72
N LYS A 189 28.30 -28.77 -12.66
CA LYS A 189 27.84 -28.75 -11.28
C LYS A 189 27.42 -27.34 -10.88
N ILE A 190 26.16 -27.20 -10.46
CA ILE A 190 25.57 -25.93 -10.05
C ILE A 190 25.48 -25.82 -8.53
N THR A 191 25.79 -24.65 -7.99
CA THR A 191 25.44 -24.30 -6.60
C THR A 191 24.61 -23.02 -6.58
N VAL A 192 23.70 -22.93 -5.61
CA VAL A 192 22.74 -21.83 -5.45
C VAL A 192 22.79 -21.32 -4.01
N SER A 193 22.92 -20.00 -3.86
CA SER A 193 22.85 -19.32 -2.56
C SER A 193 22.03 -18.04 -2.66
N PRO A 194 21.09 -17.76 -1.75
CA PRO A 194 20.70 -18.58 -0.59
C PRO A 194 20.00 -19.89 -1.01
N ALA A 195 19.92 -20.84 -0.07
CA ALA A 195 19.13 -22.05 -0.25
C ALA A 195 17.64 -21.70 -0.37
N LYS A 196 16.91 -22.46 -1.18
CA LYS A 196 15.47 -22.26 -1.38
C LYS A 196 14.70 -22.31 -0.06
N ALA A 197 13.62 -21.54 0.01
CA ALA A 197 12.71 -21.60 1.14
C ALA A 197 11.94 -22.95 1.18
N SER A 198 11.46 -23.30 2.37
CA SER A 198 10.66 -24.52 2.56
C SER A 198 9.38 -24.47 1.71
N GLY A 199 9.09 -25.57 1.00
CA GLY A 199 7.95 -25.67 0.08
C GLY A 199 8.22 -25.17 -1.34
N ASN A 200 9.36 -24.54 -1.60
CA ASN A 200 9.75 -24.09 -2.94
C ASN A 200 10.53 -25.17 -3.70
N SER A 201 10.63 -24.99 -5.02
CA SER A 201 11.34 -25.87 -5.95
C SER A 201 12.27 -25.08 -6.87
N TYR A 202 13.29 -25.74 -7.44
CA TYR A 202 14.14 -25.12 -8.44
C TYR A 202 13.73 -25.55 -9.85
N ARG A 203 13.85 -24.60 -10.78
CA ARG A 203 13.76 -24.84 -12.22
C ARG A 203 14.89 -24.14 -12.95
N TYR A 204 15.25 -24.61 -14.14
CA TYR A 204 16.35 -24.04 -14.91
C TYR A 204 16.12 -24.07 -16.42
N GLN A 205 16.92 -23.28 -17.13
CA GLN A 205 17.11 -23.37 -18.58
C GLN A 205 18.53 -23.02 -18.97
N THR A 206 19.00 -23.62 -20.07
CA THR A 206 20.34 -23.38 -20.63
C THR A 206 20.24 -22.94 -22.08
N VAL A 207 20.65 -21.72 -22.38
CA VAL A 207 20.60 -21.11 -23.73
C VAL A 207 21.72 -20.11 -23.91
N ALA A 208 22.03 -19.69 -25.15
CA ALA A 208 23.11 -18.74 -25.40
C ALA A 208 22.90 -17.38 -24.71
N SER A 209 21.66 -16.93 -24.58
CA SER A 209 21.27 -15.70 -23.87
C SER A 209 19.89 -15.85 -23.23
N VAL A 210 19.73 -15.33 -22.01
CA VAL A 210 18.51 -15.42 -21.21
C VAL A 210 18.41 -14.22 -20.28
N ALA A 211 17.19 -13.78 -19.97
CA ALA A 211 16.92 -12.74 -18.99
C ALA A 211 16.26 -13.32 -17.72
N LEU A 212 16.36 -12.59 -16.61
CA LEU A 212 15.66 -12.95 -15.37
C LEU A 212 14.13 -12.79 -15.56
N PRO A 213 13.31 -13.70 -15.02
CA PRO A 213 11.86 -13.56 -15.03
C PRO A 213 11.41 -12.43 -14.07
N ALA A 214 10.21 -11.88 -14.28
CA ALA A 214 9.57 -11.05 -13.26
C ALA A 214 9.16 -11.92 -12.06
N TYR A 215 9.04 -11.32 -10.87
CA TYR A 215 8.40 -12.00 -9.73
C TYR A 215 6.99 -12.45 -10.12
N GLY A 216 6.61 -13.66 -9.71
CA GLY A 216 5.30 -14.22 -10.03
C GLY A 216 5.16 -14.72 -11.47
N ALA A 217 6.18 -14.60 -12.32
CA ALA A 217 6.14 -15.12 -13.68
C ALA A 217 5.98 -16.65 -13.69
N ASP A 218 5.21 -17.16 -14.64
CA ASP A 218 5.02 -18.60 -14.81
C ASP A 218 6.30 -19.25 -15.34
N CYS A 219 6.88 -20.13 -14.54
CA CYS A 219 8.10 -20.87 -14.88
C CYS A 219 7.81 -22.34 -15.19
N SER A 220 6.55 -22.72 -15.43
CA SER A 220 6.16 -24.12 -15.69
C SER A 220 6.82 -24.72 -16.94
N ALA A 221 7.24 -23.88 -17.90
CA ALA A 221 7.96 -24.30 -19.10
C ALA A 221 9.46 -24.60 -18.87
N LEU A 222 10.03 -24.17 -17.73
CA LEU A 222 11.44 -24.43 -17.38
C LEU A 222 11.60 -25.86 -16.85
N THR A 223 12.79 -26.45 -17.02
CA THR A 223 13.09 -27.81 -16.56
C THR A 223 13.17 -27.86 -15.04
N ALA A 224 12.51 -28.82 -14.40
CA ALA A 224 12.61 -29.03 -12.96
C ALA A 224 14.01 -29.54 -12.57
N TRP A 225 14.55 -29.05 -11.46
CA TRP A 225 15.83 -29.48 -10.92
C TRP A 225 15.73 -29.76 -9.43
N ASP A 226 16.43 -30.80 -8.98
CA ASP A 226 16.44 -31.26 -7.60
C ASP A 226 17.31 -30.37 -6.69
N GLY A 227 18.15 -29.51 -7.27
CA GLY A 227 19.09 -28.66 -6.54
C GLY A 227 20.46 -29.29 -6.31
N SER A 228 20.71 -30.49 -6.83
CA SER A 228 21.93 -31.26 -6.52
C SER A 228 22.53 -32.05 -7.68
N THR A 229 21.71 -32.58 -8.59
CA THR A 229 22.20 -33.40 -9.71
C THR A 229 22.91 -32.52 -10.73
N ASP A 230 24.01 -33.02 -11.30
CA ASP A 230 24.73 -32.32 -12.36
C ASP A 230 23.85 -32.13 -13.61
N ILE A 231 24.06 -31.03 -14.33
CA ILE A 231 23.26 -30.65 -15.50
C ILE A 231 24.12 -30.76 -16.76
N THR A 232 23.66 -31.50 -17.76
CA THR A 232 24.28 -31.49 -19.10
C THR A 232 24.05 -30.14 -19.76
N ALA A 233 25.12 -29.41 -20.05
CA ALA A 233 25.05 -28.06 -20.61
C ALA A 233 26.29 -27.73 -21.45
N VAL A 234 26.14 -26.83 -22.42
CA VAL A 234 27.27 -26.40 -23.28
C VAL A 234 28.05 -25.28 -22.60
N THR A 235 29.37 -25.45 -22.45
CA THR A 235 30.26 -24.40 -21.93
C THR A 235 30.10 -23.10 -22.73
N GLY A 236 29.96 -21.98 -22.02
CA GLY A 236 29.75 -20.65 -22.61
C GLY A 236 28.28 -20.23 -22.74
N ASN A 237 27.32 -21.16 -22.71
CA ASN A 237 25.90 -20.79 -22.60
C ASN A 237 25.59 -20.17 -21.24
N LYS A 238 24.46 -19.49 -21.13
CA LYS A 238 23.89 -19.06 -19.85
C LYS A 238 23.03 -20.15 -19.26
N ILE A 239 23.10 -20.31 -17.94
CA ILE A 239 22.16 -21.09 -17.15
C ILE A 239 21.39 -20.15 -16.23
N LEU A 240 20.08 -20.09 -16.41
CA LEU A 240 19.14 -19.45 -15.49
C LEU A 240 18.68 -20.51 -14.49
N VAL A 241 18.74 -20.21 -13.20
CA VAL A 241 18.07 -20.99 -12.15
C VAL A 241 17.03 -20.11 -11.48
N VAL A 242 15.82 -20.63 -11.33
CA VAL A 242 14.67 -19.95 -10.73
C VAL A 242 14.17 -20.79 -9.57
N GLU A 243 14.03 -20.18 -8.41
CA GLU A 243 13.23 -20.71 -7.31
C GLU A 243 11.75 -20.37 -7.57
N THR A 244 10.89 -21.38 -7.48
CA THR A 244 9.45 -21.23 -7.70
C THR A 244 8.63 -21.70 -6.50
N ASN A 245 7.50 -21.05 -6.28
CA ASN A 245 6.52 -21.48 -5.29
C ASN A 245 5.76 -22.75 -5.73
N SER A 246 4.82 -23.22 -4.89
CA SER A 246 4.00 -24.43 -5.13
C SER A 246 3.15 -24.38 -6.42
N THR A 247 2.99 -23.21 -7.03
CA THR A 247 2.26 -22.98 -8.29
C THR A 247 3.18 -22.68 -9.47
N ASN A 248 4.48 -22.96 -9.36
CA ASN A 248 5.52 -22.70 -10.36
C ASN A 248 5.70 -21.21 -10.70
N LYS A 249 5.37 -20.29 -9.79
CA LYS A 249 5.61 -18.87 -9.99
C LYS A 249 6.96 -18.46 -9.40
N ALA A 250 7.72 -17.66 -10.15
CA ALA A 250 9.07 -17.24 -9.77
C ALA A 250 9.06 -16.43 -8.46
N VAL A 251 9.94 -16.79 -7.53
CA VAL A 251 10.15 -16.05 -6.26
C VAL A 251 11.57 -15.50 -6.15
N ALA A 252 12.57 -16.21 -6.67
CA ALA A 252 13.95 -15.75 -6.75
C ALA A 252 14.62 -16.35 -8.00
N ALA A 253 15.63 -15.68 -8.56
CA ALA A 253 16.36 -16.23 -9.70
C ALA A 253 17.81 -15.71 -9.78
N GLY A 254 18.64 -16.43 -10.53
CA GLY A 254 20.01 -16.05 -10.83
C GLY A 254 20.48 -16.63 -12.15
N ILE A 255 21.43 -15.96 -12.80
CA ILE A 255 22.00 -16.39 -14.08
C ILE A 255 23.52 -16.44 -13.95
N THR A 256 24.13 -17.47 -14.53
CA THR A 256 25.59 -17.54 -14.69
C THR A 256 25.99 -18.13 -16.03
N THR A 257 27.28 -18.08 -16.34
CA THR A 257 27.85 -18.73 -17.53
C THR A 257 28.21 -20.17 -17.18
N VAL A 258 27.82 -21.11 -18.04
CA VAL A 258 28.10 -22.53 -17.89
C VAL A 258 29.59 -22.81 -18.06
N THR A 259 30.16 -23.54 -17.11
CA THR A 259 31.47 -24.17 -17.17
C THR A 259 31.29 -25.68 -17.04
N SER A 260 31.20 -26.38 -18.17
CA SER A 260 31.06 -27.84 -18.18
C SER A 260 32.41 -28.54 -18.18
N LYS A 261 32.43 -29.80 -17.75
CA LYS A 261 33.63 -30.64 -17.79
C LYS A 261 34.08 -30.87 -19.23
N ALA A 262 35.33 -30.50 -19.51
CA ALA A 262 35.97 -30.73 -20.80
C ALA A 262 36.18 -32.22 -21.08
N ALA A 263 36.33 -32.54 -22.37
CA ALA A 263 36.70 -33.88 -22.84
C ALA A 263 38.15 -34.23 -22.50
#